data_AF-A0AB36D589-F1
#
_entry.id   AF-A0AB36D589-F1
#
_cell.length_a   1.000
_cell.length_b   1.000
_cell.length_c   1.000
_cell.angle_alpha   90.00
_cell.angle_beta   90.00
_cell.angle_gamma   90.00
#
_symmetry.space_group_name_H-M   'P 1'
#
loop_
_entity.id
_entity.type
_entity.pdbx_description
1 polymer ?
#
loop_
_entity_poly.entity_id
_entity_poly.type
_entity_poly.pdbx_seq_one_letter_code
_entity_poly.pdbx_strand_id
1 'polypeptide(L)' 'MKYILWVVLSGASPVASIHHAEYENLEACQYAAEQLKEEVGQGQLAVHTRCTPTKKTT' A
#
# COMPACT_ATOMS: atom_id res chain seq x y z
N MET A 1 -5.08 -16.37 5.11
CA MET A 1 -4.86 -15.37 6.18
C MET A 1 -4.86 -14.02 5.50
N LYS A 2 -5.73 -13.09 5.90
CA LYS A 2 -5.88 -11.82 5.16
C LYS A 2 -4.74 -10.85 5.46
N TYR A 3 -4.43 -9.97 4.52
CA TYR A 3 -3.40 -8.94 4.61
C TYR A 3 -4.01 -7.56 4.34
N ILE A 4 -3.55 -6.55 5.08
CA ILE A 4 -3.86 -5.15 4.86
C ILE A 4 -2.70 -4.54 4.08
N LEU A 5 -3.00 -3.99 2.90
CA LEU A 5 -2.14 -3.08 2.18
C LEU A 5 -2.34 -1.68 2.74
N TRP A 6 -1.27 -1.10 3.27
CA TRP A 6 -1.21 0.31 3.63
C TRP A 6 -0.56 1.08 2.51
N VAL A 7 -1.13 2.22 2.13
CA VAL A 7 -0.61 3.11 1.08
C VAL A 7 -0.47 4.49 1.67
N VAL A 8 0.73 5.06 1.59
CA VAL A 8 1.02 6.44 1.97
C VAL A 8 1.45 7.18 0.72
N LEU A 9 0.68 8.19 0.34
CA LEU A 9 0.99 9.10 -0.75
C LEU A 9 1.59 10.38 -0.17
N SER A 10 2.82 10.65 -0.56
CA SER A 10 3.58 11.83 -0.15
C SER A 10 3.88 12.68 -1.39
N GLY A 11 3.54 13.96 -1.35
CA GLY A 11 3.77 14.91 -2.44
C GLY A 11 4.24 16.27 -1.93
N ALA A 12 4.24 17.28 -2.79
CA ALA A 12 4.59 18.66 -2.40
C ALA A 12 3.64 19.28 -1.36
N SER A 13 2.51 18.63 -1.04
CA SER A 13 1.60 19.04 0.02
C SER A 13 2.07 18.54 1.40
N PRO A 14 1.90 19.33 2.46
CA PRO A 14 2.38 19.01 3.81
C PRO A 14 1.60 17.88 4.50
N VAL A 15 0.57 17.32 3.87
CA VAL A 15 -0.28 16.27 4.43
C VAL A 15 -0.13 15.01 3.60
N ALA A 16 0.34 13.92 4.23
CA ALA A 16 0.38 12.61 3.60
C ALA A 16 -1.01 11.98 3.63
N SER A 17 -1.48 11.48 2.48
CA SER A 17 -2.73 10.73 2.40
C SER A 17 -2.47 9.26 2.69
N ILE A 18 -3.21 8.70 3.65
CA ILE A 18 -3.08 7.30 4.06
C ILE A 18 -4.34 6.54 3.63
N HIS A 19 -4.16 5.49 2.84
CA HIS A 19 -5.21 4.57 2.42
C HIS A 19 -4.91 3.14 2.87
N HIS A 20 -5.95 2.32 3.01
CA HIS A 20 -5.78 0.89 3.27
C HIS A 20 -6.80 0.03 2.50
N ALA A 21 -6.39 -1.19 2.15
CA ALA A 21 -7.24 -2.21 1.52
C ALA A 21 -6.89 -3.61 2.02
N GLU A 22 -7.89 -4.49 2.13
CA GLU A 22 -7.70 -5.88 2.56
C GLU A 22 -7.64 -6.85 1.38
N TYR A 23 -6.74 -7.83 1.49
CA TYR A 23 -6.50 -8.87 0.50
C TYR A 23 -6.50 -10.25 1.16
N GLU A 24 -6.89 -11.29 0.41
CA GLU A 24 -7.06 -12.65 0.96
C GLU A 24 -5.74 -13.35 1.30
N ASN A 25 -4.65 -12.93 0.66
CA ASN A 25 -3.31 -13.51 0.80
C ASN A 25 -2.21 -12.44 0.57
N LEU A 26 -0.95 -12.80 0.87
CA LEU A 26 0.20 -11.89 0.76
C LEU A 26 0.51 -11.54 -0.69
N GLU A 27 0.40 -12.50 -1.60
CA GLU A 27 0.73 -12.34 -3.02
C GLU A 27 -0.18 -11.29 -3.67
N ALA A 28 -1.49 -11.35 -3.44
CA ALA A 28 -2.45 -10.36 -3.92
C ALA A 28 -2.19 -8.96 -3.34
N CYS A 29 -1.80 -8.87 -2.06
CA CYS A 29 -1.43 -7.61 -1.44
C CYS A 29 -0.16 -7.01 -2.08
N GLN A 30 0.86 -7.84 -2.31
CA GLN A 30 2.12 -7.42 -2.93
C GLN A 30 1.92 -7.01 -4.38
N TYR A 31 1.12 -7.78 -5.13
CA TYR A 31 0.79 -7.46 -6.52
C TYR A 31 0.08 -6.11 -6.65
N ALA A 32 -0.90 -5.83 -5.78
CA ALA A 32 -1.55 -4.52 -5.74
C ALA A 32 -0.58 -3.40 -5.33
N ALA A 33 0.36 -3.67 -4.42
CA ALA A 33 1.37 -2.71 -4.00
C ALA A 33 2.34 -2.32 -5.13
N GLU A 34 2.70 -3.28 -5.99
CA GLU A 34 3.56 -3.05 -7.16
C GLU A 34 2.81 -2.27 -8.24
N GLN A 35 1.58 -2.65 -8.56
CA GLN A 35 0.75 -1.90 -9.52
C GLN A 35 0.60 -0.43 -9.13
N LEU A 36 0.35 -0.14 -7.85
CA LEU A 36 0.26 1.24 -7.35
C LEU A 36 1.59 2.01 -7.49
N LYS A 37 2.74 1.35 -7.32
CA LYS A 37 4.04 2.00 -7.55
C LYS A 37 4.26 2.31 -9.02
N GLU A 38 3.82 1.44 -9.92
CA GLU A 38 3.93 1.68 -11.37
C GLU A 38 3.00 2.82 -11.82
N GLU A 39 1.75 2.81 -11.38
CA GLU A 39 0.76 3.84 -11.72
C GLU A 39 1.12 5.22 -11.12
N VAL A 40 1.50 5.26 -9.85
CA VAL A 40 1.77 6.53 -9.14
C VAL A 40 3.22 6.98 -9.32
N GLY A 41 4.18 6.06 -9.44
CA GLY A 41 5.59 6.36 -9.64
C GLY A 41 5.91 6.99 -11.00
N GLN A 42 4.95 6.97 -11.94
CA GLN A 42 5.01 7.80 -13.16
C GLN A 42 4.64 9.27 -12.91
N GLY A 43 4.11 9.61 -11.73
CA GLY A 43 3.76 10.98 -11.31
C GLY A 43 4.81 11.63 -10.40
N GLN A 44 4.59 12.91 -10.04
CA GLN A 44 5.44 13.67 -9.09
C GLN A 44 5.24 13.27 -7.61
N LEU A 45 4.55 12.16 -7.33
CA LEU A 45 4.19 11.73 -5.99
C LEU A 45 5.04 10.52 -5.58
N ALA A 46 5.57 10.55 -4.37
CA ALA A 46 6.17 9.38 -3.76
C ALA A 46 5.06 8.50 -3.15
N VAL A 47 5.02 7.23 -3.52
CA VAL A 47 4.12 6.24 -2.94
C VAL A 47 4.90 5.24 -2.09
N HIS A 48 4.46 5.05 -0.85
CA HIS A 48 4.99 4.04 0.05
C HIS A 48 3.90 3.02 0.34
N THR A 49 4.19 1.75 0.12
CA THR A 49 3.25 0.65 0.33
C THR A 49 3.78 -0.35 1.34
N ARG A 50 2.90 -0.92 2.18
CA ARG A 50 3.25 -1.98 3.14
C ARG A 50 2.13 -2.99 3.31
N CYS A 51 2.43 -4.27 3.11
CA CYS A 51 1.54 -5.37 3.46
C CYS A 51 1.75 -5.82 4.89
N THR A 52 0.66 -5.97 5.65
CA THR A 52 0.67 -6.46 7.03
C THR A 52 -0.40 -7.54 7.23
N PRO A 53 -0.15 -8.61 7.98
CA PRO A 53 -1.20 -9.59 8.26
C PRO A 53 -2.29 -8.98 9.16
N THR A 54 -3.56 -9.26 8.85
CA THR A 54 -4.74 -8.79 9.62
C THR A 54 -4.83 -9.39 11.02
N LYS A 55 -4.22 -10.56 11.24
CA LYS A 55 -4.08 -11.19 12.54
C LYS A 55 -2.60 -11.18 12.92
N LYS A 56 -2.26 -10.74 14.13
CA LYS A 56 -0.97 -11.09 14.71
C LYS A 56 -0.93 -12.61 14.81
N THR A 57 0.11 -13.22 14.25
CA THR A 57 0.50 -14.58 14.66
C THR A 57 0.86 -14.47 16.13
N THR A 58 -0.03 -14.93 17.01
CA THR A 58 0.22 -15.10 18.44
C THR A 58 1.32 -16.13 18.64
#